data_AF-A0A958C424-F1
#
_entry.id   AF-A0A958C424-F1
#
_cell.length_a   1.000
_cell.length_b   1.000
_cell.length_c   1.000
_cell.angle_alpha   90.00
_cell.angle_beta   90.00
_cell.angle_gamma   90.00
#
_symmetry.space_group_name_H-M   'P 1'
#
loop_
_entity.id
_entity.type
_entity.pdbx_description
1 polymer ?
#
loop_
_entity_poly.entity_id
_entity_poly.type
_entity_poly.pdbx_seq_one_letter_code
_entity_poly.pdbx_strand_id
1 'polypeptide(L)' 'GFTPHDLRRSFAGDLLDAGADLSTVQKLMGHSDANTTAGYDRRGEHAKRSAVRKIHVPYRSRMNANTSGE' A
#
# COMPACT_ATOMS: atom_id res chain seq x y z
N GLY A 1 -23.20 8.09 18.32
CA GLY A 1 -24.21 7.70 17.31
C GLY A 1 -23.47 7.33 16.05
N PHE A 2 -23.95 6.33 15.31
CA PHE A 2 -23.37 5.95 14.02
C PHE A 2 -23.72 7.03 13.00
N THR A 3 -22.71 7.66 12.40
CA THR A 3 -22.87 8.77 11.47
C THR A 3 -22.56 8.32 10.04
N PRO A 4 -22.98 9.07 9.01
CA PRO A 4 -22.51 8.85 7.64
C PRO A 4 -20.98 8.82 7.51
N HIS A 5 -20.27 9.52 8.41
CA HIS A 5 -18.81 9.50 8.47
C HIS A 5 -18.26 8.12 8.90
N ASP A 6 -18.96 7.40 9.78
CA ASP A 6 -18.53 6.07 10.23
C ASP A 6 -18.71 5.02 9.12
N LEU A 7 -19.78 5.14 8.32
CA LEU A 7 -19.97 4.31 7.12
C LEU A 7 -18.85 4.59 6.10
N ARG A 8 -18.56 5.86 5.83
CA ARG A 8 -17.50 6.26 4.90
C ARG A 8 -16.14 5.72 5.33
N ARG A 9 -15.84 5.77 6.63
CA ARG A 9 -14.61 5.20 7.22
C ARG A 9 -14.54 3.69 7.02
N SER A 10 -15.62 2.99 7.31
CA SER A 10 -15.66 1.52 7.19
C SER A 10 -15.53 1.09 5.73
N PHE A 11 -16.26 1.73 4.82
CA PHE A 11 -16.18 1.48 3.38
C PHE A 11 -14.76 1.66 2.82
N ALA A 12 -14.09 2.78 3.15
CA ALA A 12 -12.73 3.03 2.70
C ALA A 12 -11.73 2.03 3.30
N GLY A 13 -11.82 1.78 4.61
CA GLY A 13 -10.94 0.84 5.30
C GLY A 13 -11.04 -0.58 4.76
N ASP A 14 -12.26 -1.07 4.54
CA ASP A 14 -12.50 -2.44 4.06
C ASP A 14 -11.99 -2.65 2.63
N LEU A 15 -12.15 -1.66 1.74
CA LEU A 15 -11.60 -1.73 0.38
C LEU A 15 -10.07 -1.76 0.39
N LEU A 16 -9.44 -0.92 1.22
CA LEU A 16 -7.99 -0.89 1.34
C LEU A 16 -7.45 -2.21 1.91
N ASP A 17 -8.11 -2.77 2.93
CA ASP A 17 -7.75 -4.07 3.52
C ASP A 17 -7.92 -5.22 2.52
N ALA A 18 -8.93 -5.16 1.66
CA ALA A 18 -9.11 -6.09 0.54
C ALA A 18 -8.04 -5.96 -0.56
N GLY A 19 -7.16 -4.96 -0.46
CA GLY A 19 -6.03 -4.75 -1.37
C GLY A 19 -6.30 -3.78 -2.51
N ALA A 20 -7.43 -3.04 -2.48
CA ALA A 20 -7.62 -1.92 -3.40
C ALA A 20 -6.54 -0.86 -3.18
N ASP A 21 -6.17 -0.17 -4.26
CA ASP A 21 -5.26 0.97 -4.18
C ASP A 21 -6.01 2.25 -3.77
N LEU A 22 -5.25 3.21 -3.23
CA LEU A 22 -5.80 4.46 -2.72
C LEU A 22 -6.50 5.30 -3.80
N SER A 23 -6.03 5.25 -5.05
CA SER A 23 -6.63 6.00 -6.16
C SER A 23 -8.00 5.45 -6.53
N THR A 24 -8.14 4.13 -6.56
CA THR A 24 -9.42 3.46 -6.78
C THR A 24 -10.42 3.81 -5.68
N VAL A 25 -10.02 3.69 -4.41
CA VAL A 25 -10.90 4.02 -3.28
C VAL A 25 -11.30 5.50 -3.30
N GLN A 26 -10.36 6.40 -3.57
CA GLN A 26 -10.62 7.84 -3.70
C GLN A 26 -11.69 8.13 -4.77
N LYS A 27 -11.56 7.53 -5.95
CA LYS A 27 -12.51 7.72 -7.07
C LYS A 27 -13.90 7.21 -6.72
N LEU A 28 -13.99 6.04 -6.08
CA LEU A 28 -15.26 5.47 -5.62
C LEU A 28 -15.98 6.35 -4.59
N MET A 29 -15.21 7.05 -3.76
CA MET A 29 -15.75 7.98 -2.75
C MET A 29 -16.05 9.38 -3.32
N GLY A 30 -15.64 9.67 -4.56
CA GLY A 30 -15.78 10.99 -5.17
C GLY A 30 -14.93 12.06 -4.48
N HIS A 31 -13.84 11.68 -3.82
CA HIS A 31 -12.97 12.66 -3.16
C HIS A 31 -12.07 13.36 -4.18
N SER A 32 -12.08 14.69 -4.18
CA SER A 32 -11.18 15.49 -5.03
C SER A 32 -9.73 15.46 -4.55
N ASP A 33 -9.50 15.18 -3.27
CA ASP A 33 -8.17 15.08 -2.65
C ASP A 33 -7.91 13.67 -2.11
N ALA A 34 -6.79 13.09 -2.50
CA ALA A 34 -6.31 11.80 -2.02
C ALA A 34 -5.95 11.83 -0.52
N ASN A 35 -5.53 12.98 0.03
CA ASN A 35 -5.20 13.11 1.46
C ASN A 35 -6.42 12.82 2.35
N THR A 36 -7.61 13.24 1.93
CA THR A 36 -8.87 12.95 2.64
C THR A 36 -9.14 11.43 2.70
N THR A 37 -8.67 10.68 1.71
CA THR A 37 -8.82 9.23 1.64
C THR A 37 -7.70 8.52 2.41
N ALA A 38 -6.48 9.07 2.39
CA ALA A 38 -5.32 8.50 3.08
C ALA A 38 -5.54 8.38 4.60
N GLY A 39 -6.33 9.28 5.20
CA GLY A 39 -6.70 9.21 6.62
C GLY A 39 -7.55 7.97 7.00
N TYR A 40 -8.08 7.22 6.04
CA TYR A 40 -8.81 5.98 6.28
C TYR A 40 -7.94 4.71 6.14
N ASP A 41 -6.70 4.81 5.68
CA ASP A 41 -5.81 3.66 5.55
C ASP A 41 -5.32 3.19 6.94
N ARG A 42 -5.86 2.07 7.41
CA ARG A 42 -5.54 1.46 8.71
C ARG A 42 -4.51 0.33 8.64
N ARG A 43 -3.94 0.05 7.46
CA ARG A 43 -3.08 -1.12 7.24
C ARG A 43 -1.68 -1.01 7.87
N GLY A 44 -1.26 0.21 8.17
CA GLY A 44 -0.05 0.52 8.93
C GLY A 44 1.24 -0.11 8.39
N GLU A 45 2.20 -0.35 9.29
CA GLU A 45 3.53 -0.86 8.95
C GLU A 45 3.52 -2.29 8.40
N HIS A 46 2.54 -3.11 8.78
CA HIS A 46 2.45 -4.50 8.32
C HIS A 46 2.21 -4.59 6.81
N ALA A 47 1.34 -3.74 6.25
CA ALA A 47 1.13 -3.71 4.81
C ALA A 47 2.36 -3.20 4.06
N LYS A 48 3.08 -2.19 4.59
CA LYS A 48 4.34 -1.72 3.98
C LYS A 48 5.36 -2.84 3.87
N ARG A 49 5.59 -3.58 4.96
CA ARG A 49 6.49 -4.74 4.97
C ARG A 49 6.04 -5.83 3.99
N SER A 50 4.74 -6.09 3.93
CA SER A 50 4.16 -7.06 3.00
C SER A 50 4.33 -6.64 1.54
N ALA A 51 4.20 -5.34 1.23
CA ALA A 51 4.42 -4.81 -0.10
C ALA A 51 5.88 -4.98 -0.54
N VAL A 52 6.85 -4.66 0.34
CA VAL A 52 8.28 -4.86 0.06
C VAL A 52 8.60 -6.32 -0.27
N ARG A 53 8.03 -7.28 0.48
CA ARG A 53 8.22 -8.72 0.22
C ARG A 53 7.70 -9.19 -1.13
N LYS A 54 6.76 -8.48 -1.75
CA LYS A 54 6.20 -8.83 -3.07
C LYS A 54 7.07 -8.35 -4.24
N ILE A 55 8.06 -7.50 -3.99
CA ILE A 55 8.93 -6.99 -5.05
C ILE A 55 9.96 -8.07 -5.40
N HIS A 56 9.91 -8.57 -6.63
CA HIS A 56 11.02 -9.33 -7.21
C HIS A 56 12.05 -8.35 -7.75
N VAL A 57 13.21 -8.25 -7.11
CA VAL A 57 14.31 -7.38 -7.55
C VAL A 57 15.27 -8.20 -8.42
N PRO A 58 15.36 -7.96 -9.74
CA PRO A 58 16.22 -8.73 -10.63
C PRO A 58 17.72 -8.42 -10.49
N TYR A 59 18.12 -7.58 -9.53
CA TYR A 59 19.52 -7.18 -9.36
C TYR A 59 20.31 -8.24 -8.58
N ARG A 60 20.86 -9.22 -9.29
CA ARG A 60 21.91 -10.11 -8.77
C ARG A 60 23.22 -9.33 -8.67
N SER A 61 23.70 -9.12 -7.44
CA SER A 61 25.03 -8.58 -7.17
C SER A 61 26.11 -9.37 -7.91
N ARG A 62 26.84 -8.72 -8.84
CA ARG A 62 28.02 -9.27 -9.53
C ARG A 62 29.27 -9.18 -8.64
N MET A 63 29.25 -9.72 -7.43
CA MET A 63 30.33 -9.51 -6.46
C MET A 63 31.48 -10.53 -6.48
N ASN A 64 31.61 -11.36 -7.53
CA ASN A 64 32.64 -12.40 -7.58
C ASN A 64 33.30 -12.47 -8.97
N ALA A 65 34.12 -11.49 -9.35
CA ALA A 65 34.91 -11.55 -10.58
C ALA A 65 36.43 -11.46 -10.37
N ASN A 66 36.94 -11.28 -9.15
CA ASN A 66 38.38 -11.10 -8.90
C ASN A 66 38.89 -11.95 -7.72
N THR A 67 38.98 -13.26 -7.91
CA THR A 67 39.86 -14.22 -7.19
C THR A 67 39.76 -15.52 -8.02
N SER A 68 40.79 -16.05 -8.67
CA SER A 68 42.23 -15.91 -8.50
C SER A 68 42.91 -16.22 -9.84
N GLY A 69 43.71 -15.29 -10.33
CA GLY A 69 44.88 -15.66 -11.13
C GLY A 69 46.04 -15.71 -10.16
N GLU A 70 46.51 -16.92 -9.85
CA GLU A 70 47.86 -17.30 -9.40
C GLU A 70 47.95 -18.82 -9.38
#